data_AF-A0A453EW23-F1
#
_entry.id   AF-A0A453EW23-F1
#
_cell.length_a   1.000
_cell.length_b   1.000
_cell.length_c   1.000
_cell.angle_alpha   90.00
_cell.angle_beta   90.00
_cell.angle_gamma   90.00
#
_symmetry.space_group_name_H-M   'P 1'
#
loop_
_entity.id
_entity.type
_entity.pdbx_description
1 polymer ?
#
loop_
_entity_poly.entity_id
_entity_poly.type
_entity_poly.pdbx_seq_one_letter_code
_entity_poly.pdbx_strand_id
1 'polypeptide(L)'
;QARKPARPAENSDGELGHKAEADEEGDDGNGSDAVPLGNPVEVPGEGKHYSSFEYEGNIYKLEDSAMFSPDLENDKPYVGIIK
;
A
#
# COMPACT_ATOMS: atom_id res chain seq x y z
N GLN A 1 44.38 -21.34 17.66
CA GLN A 1 43.12 -21.87 18.24
C GLN A 1 42.02 -20.85 17.87
N ALA A 2 41.18 -21.08 16.84
CA ALA A 2 39.83 -21.67 16.90
C ALA A 2 38.94 -20.97 17.97
N ARG A 3 37.74 -20.40 17.74
CA ARG A 3 36.61 -20.73 16.84
C ARG A 3 35.69 -19.50 16.53
N LYS A 4 35.05 -19.53 15.35
CA LYS A 4 33.91 -18.74 14.81
C LYS A 4 32.55 -19.07 15.52
N PRO A 5 31.35 -18.66 15.03
CA PRO A 5 30.75 -17.34 14.66
C PRO A 5 29.29 -17.14 15.19
N ALA A 6 28.68 -15.96 14.99
CA ALA A 6 27.21 -15.74 14.90
C ALA A 6 27.00 -14.29 14.40
N ARG A 7 26.11 -13.91 13.48
CA ARG A 7 25.06 -14.50 12.63
C ARG A 7 24.85 -13.43 11.52
N PRO A 8 24.65 -13.76 10.23
CA PRO A 8 24.36 -12.72 9.24
C PRO A 8 22.97 -12.16 9.53
N ALA A 9 22.86 -10.84 9.73
CA ALA A 9 21.58 -10.17 9.64
C ALA A 9 21.27 -10.04 8.15
N GLU A 10 20.52 -11.03 7.68
CA GLU A 10 19.80 -11.04 6.43
C GLU A 10 18.79 -9.87 6.48
N ASN A 11 19.23 -8.69 6.06
CA ASN A 11 18.31 -7.63 5.72
C ASN A 11 17.84 -7.91 4.29
N SER A 12 16.75 -8.68 4.25
CA SER A 12 15.71 -8.76 3.22
C SER A 12 15.86 -7.66 2.16
N ASP A 13 16.42 -8.02 1.01
CA ASP A 13 15.67 -8.48 -0.17
C ASP A 13 14.97 -7.32 -0.89
N GLY A 14 15.38 -7.11 -2.14
CA GLY A 14 14.50 -6.57 -3.16
C GLY A 14 14.53 -5.05 -3.36
N GLU A 15 15.67 -4.53 -3.81
CA GLU A 15 15.66 -3.53 -4.87
C GLU A 15 14.80 -4.06 -6.02
N LEU A 16 13.60 -3.53 -6.25
CA LEU A 16 12.91 -3.52 -7.54
C LEU A 16 11.83 -2.41 -7.52
N GLY A 17 12.28 -1.16 -7.55
CA GLY A 17 11.42 -0.02 -7.89
C GLY A 17 11.03 -0.09 -9.37
N HIS A 18 10.13 -1.01 -9.72
CA HIS A 18 9.45 -1.00 -11.01
C HIS A 18 8.44 0.14 -10.99
N LYS A 19 8.74 1.15 -11.80
CA LYS A 19 7.83 2.23 -12.19
C LYS A 19 6.63 1.58 -12.87
N ALA A 20 5.58 1.29 -12.10
CA ALA A 20 4.30 0.88 -12.64
C ALA A 20 3.79 2.03 -13.51
N GLU A 21 3.62 1.75 -14.80
CA GLU A 21 2.96 2.65 -15.73
C GLU A 21 1.53 2.85 -15.21
N ALA A 22 1.25 4.07 -14.77
CA ALA A 22 -0.07 4.48 -14.30
C ALA A 22 -1.03 4.38 -15.49
N ASP A 23 -1.71 3.25 -15.60
CA ASP A 23 -2.79 3.02 -16.53
C ASP A 23 -4.08 3.52 -15.86
N GLU A 24 -4.45 4.76 -16.21
CA GLU A 24 -5.60 5.51 -15.71
C GLU A 24 -6.96 4.97 -16.19
N GLU A 25 -7.18 3.66 -16.12
CA GLU A 25 -8.46 3.05 -16.53
C GLU A 25 -9.16 2.45 -15.31
N GLY A 26 -9.75 3.34 -14.50
CA GLY A 26 -10.54 2.99 -13.32
C GLY A 26 -10.78 4.14 -12.33
N ASP A 27 -10.73 5.40 -12.78
CA ASP A 27 -11.10 6.55 -11.96
C ASP A 27 -12.62 6.48 -11.68
N ASP A 28 -12.99 5.91 -10.53
CA ASP A 28 -14.31 6.07 -9.94
C ASP A 28 -14.42 7.50 -9.37
N GLY A 29 -14.26 8.52 -10.23
CA GLY A 29 -14.65 9.93 -10.06
C GLY A 29 -14.24 10.68 -8.80
N ASN A 30 -13.44 10.10 -7.91
CA ASN A 30 -13.09 10.63 -6.62
C ASN A 30 -11.58 10.75 -6.60
N GLY A 31 -11.09 11.93 -7.03
CA GLY A 31 -9.68 12.31 -7.12
C GLY A 31 -8.97 12.25 -5.76
N SER A 32 -8.79 11.03 -5.24
CA SER A 32 -8.04 10.76 -4.05
C SER A 32 -6.57 10.95 -4.38
N ASP A 33 -5.86 11.76 -3.59
CA ASP A 33 -4.40 11.95 -3.60
C ASP A 33 -3.58 10.64 -3.39
N ALA A 34 -4.24 9.47 -3.42
CA ALA A 34 -3.62 8.17 -3.23
C ALA A 34 -2.97 7.68 -4.52
N VAL A 35 -1.66 7.40 -4.46
CA VAL A 35 -0.89 6.85 -5.57
C VAL A 35 -0.71 5.35 -5.39
N PRO A 36 -1.19 4.49 -6.30
CA PRO A 36 -1.04 3.04 -6.17
C PRO A 36 0.43 2.63 -6.25
N LEU A 37 0.83 1.66 -5.43
CA LEU A 37 2.19 1.15 -5.37
C LEU A 37 2.23 -0.37 -5.57
N GLY A 38 3.17 -0.82 -6.39
CA GLY A 38 3.41 -2.23 -6.67
C GLY A 38 2.82 -2.68 -8.00
N ASN A 39 2.80 -4.01 -8.22
CA ASN A 39 2.27 -4.58 -9.45
C ASN A 39 0.74 -4.71 -9.36
N PRO A 40 -0.01 -4.27 -10.38
CA PRO A 40 -1.45 -4.48 -10.42
C PRO A 40 -1.77 -5.97 -10.51
N VAL A 41 -2.80 -6.37 -9.78
CA VAL A 41 -3.44 -7.70 -9.87
C VAL A 41 -4.76 -7.50 -10.60
N GLU A 42 -4.84 -7.99 -11.84
CA GLU A 42 -6.08 -7.95 -12.61
C GLU A 42 -7.03 -9.05 -12.12
N VAL A 43 -8.15 -8.62 -11.53
CA VAL A 43 -9.24 -9.50 -11.11
C VAL A 43 -10.34 -9.44 -12.17
N PRO A 44 -10.68 -10.56 -12.84
CA PRO A 44 -11.64 -10.55 -13.93
C PRO A 44 -13.02 -10.14 -13.44
N GLY A 45 -13.47 -8.96 -13.88
CA GLY A 45 -14.76 -8.36 -13.51
C GLY A 45 -14.70 -7.30 -12.40
N GLU A 46 -13.56 -7.15 -11.70
CA GLU A 46 -13.40 -6.18 -10.60
C GLU A 46 -12.31 -5.13 -10.88
N GLY A 47 -11.45 -5.36 -11.88
CA GLY A 47 -10.45 -4.40 -12.32
C GLY A 47 -9.06 -4.66 -11.73
N LYS A 48 -8.26 -3.61 -11.59
CA LYS A 48 -6.87 -3.69 -11.11
C LYS A 48 -6.81 -3.41 -9.61
N HIS A 49 -6.28 -4.35 -8.85
CA HIS A 49 -6.04 -4.20 -7.42
C HIS A 49 -4.55 -4.05 -7.13
N TYR A 50 -4.20 -3.34 -6.06
CA TYR A 50 -2.82 -3.11 -5.65
C TYR A 50 -2.62 -3.56 -4.19
N SER A 51 -1.42 -4.03 -3.88
CA SER A 51 -1.05 -4.47 -2.52
C SER A 51 -0.80 -3.30 -1.55
N SER A 52 -0.64 -2.09 -2.08
CA SER A 52 -0.24 -0.91 -1.32
C SER A 52 -0.52 0.38 -2.08
N PHE A 53 -0.60 1.50 -1.37
CA PHE A 53 -0.71 2.83 -1.93
C PHE A 53 0.01 3.86 -1.04
N GLU A 54 0.44 4.97 -1.62
CA GLU A 54 0.95 6.13 -0.90
C GLU A 54 -0.15 7.19 -0.81
N TYR A 55 -0.39 7.74 0.38
CA TYR A 55 -1.33 8.83 0.60
C TYR A 55 -0.73 9.83 1.60
N GLU A 56 -0.71 11.11 1.23
CA GLU A 56 -0.08 12.18 2.02
C GLU A 56 1.37 11.86 2.46
N GLY A 57 2.12 11.15 1.61
CA GLY A 57 3.50 10.73 1.88
C GLY A 57 3.65 9.53 2.83
N ASN A 58 2.55 8.87 3.20
CA ASN A 58 2.56 7.63 3.98
C ASN A 58 2.19 6.45 3.11
N ILE A 59 2.91 5.33 3.26
CA ILE A 59 2.63 4.08 2.54
C ILE A 59 1.73 3.20 3.40
N TYR A 60 0.58 2.83 2.85
CA TYR A 60 -0.39 1.93 3.44
C TYR A 60 -0.40 0.60 2.69
N LYS A 61 -0.56 -0.51 3.43
CA LYS A 61 -0.61 -1.87 2.88
C LYS A 61 -1.91 -2.57 3.28
N LEU A 62 -2.23 -3.66 2.58
CA LEU A 62 -3.32 -4.54 2.99
C LEU A 62 -3.08 -5.06 4.42
N GLU A 63 -4.17 -5.19 5.17
CA GLU A 63 -4.26 -5.52 6.59
C GLU A 63 -3.74 -4.46 7.58
N ASP A 64 -3.27 -3.30 7.10
CA ASP A 64 -2.93 -2.18 8.00
C ASP A 64 -4.20 -1.55 8.58
N SER A 65 -4.12 -1.12 9.84
CA SER A 65 -5.17 -0.31 10.47
C SER A 65 -5.01 1.16 10.13
N ALA A 66 -6.06 1.79 9.62
CA ALA A 66 -6.08 3.21 9.26
C ALA A 66 -7.22 3.94 9.98
N MET A 67 -6.99 5.22 10.29
CA MET A 67 -7.99 6.11 10.85
C MET A 67 -8.59 6.94 9.72
N PHE A 68 -9.92 6.95 9.64
CA PHE A 68 -10.67 7.64 8.60
C PHE A 68 -11.41 8.81 9.23
N SER A 69 -11.25 9.98 8.62
CA SER A 69 -11.97 11.19 8.96
C SER A 69 -13.30 11.21 8.19
N PRO A 70 -14.45 11.35 8.85
CA PRO A 70 -15.73 11.48 8.17
C PRO A 70 -15.88 12.85 7.50
N ASP A 71 -16.70 12.93 6.46
CA ASP A 71 -17.01 14.18 5.76
C ASP A 71 -17.85 15.15 6.61
N LEU A 72 -18.63 14.61 7.55
CA LEU A 72 -19.45 15.40 8.47
C LEU A 72 -18.66 15.75 9.72
N GLU A 73 -18.51 17.03 10.01
CA GLU A 73 -17.69 17.57 11.12
C GLU A 73 -18.09 17.08 12.53
N ASN A 74 -19.31 16.54 12.69
CA ASN A 74 -19.80 16.05 13.99
C ASN A 74 -19.68 14.54 14.16
N ASP A 75 -19.27 13.82 13.12
CA ASP A 75 -19.07 12.38 13.21
C ASP A 75 -17.69 12.08 13.80
N LYS A 76 -17.64 11.00 14.58
CA LYS A 76 -16.39 10.55 15.20
C LYS A 76 -15.53 9.87 14.14
N PRO A 77 -14.20 10.11 14.15
CA PRO A 77 -13.31 9.35 13.30
C PRO A 77 -13.38 7.87 13.67
N TYR A 78 -13.22 7.02 12.66
CA TYR A 78 -13.31 5.57 12.81
C TYR A 78 -11.98 4.92 12.40
N VAL A 79 -11.71 3.76 12.98
CA VAL A 79 -10.54 2.96 12.62
C VAL A 79 -11.02 1.73 11.85
N GLY A 80 -10.44 1.50 10.69
CA GLY A 80 -10.71 0.35 9.83
C GLY A 80 -9.43 -0.42 9.53
N ILE A 81 -9.59 -1.61 8.94
CA ILE A 81 -8.49 -2.43 8.43
C ILE A 81 -8.60 -2.43 6.92
N ILE A 82 -7.50 -2.13 6.22
CA ILE A 82 -7.41 -2.14 4.76
C ILE A 82 -7.42 -3.59 4.27
N LYS A 83 -8.15 -3.91 3.20
CA LYS A 83 -8.25 -5.26 2.65
C LYS A 83 -8.10 -5.29 1.15
#